data_AF-A0A849ZVW3-F1
#
_entry.id   AF-A0A849ZVW3-F1
#
_cell.length_a   1.000
_cell.length_b   1.000
_cell.length_c   1.000
_cell.angle_alpha   90.00
_cell.angle_beta   90.00
_cell.angle_gamma   90.00
#
_symmetry.space_group_name_H-M   'P 1'
#
loop_
_entity.id
_entity.type
_entity.pdbx_description
1 polymer ?
#
loop_
_entity_poly.entity_id
_entity_poly.type
_entity_poly.pdbx_seq_one_letter_code
_entity_poly.pdbx_strand_id
1 'polypeptide(L)'
;MTFVDLGLARRLESADAAWIASSTEAMVAAAPDAGAALMPFAGGQAAFNGRHSHLTRVRGAGLHGAVDAVELAAVEKFYRRRRCAVRIDLCPLADASLVRLLSGRRYRIRYFNDIAMRKVNGPGVPPGNGIAVTEATPEQRDLWVDVLSRGFAGSDSPPPEYRGVAESHWRAAGCAAFLAWRGETPVAAASVFIHEGVAMLYISATLAAH
;
A
#
# COMPACT_ATOMS: atom_id res chain seq x y z
N MET A 1 -21.78 12.86 9.05
CA MET A 1 -20.39 13.13 8.64
C MET A 1 -19.47 12.37 9.59
N THR A 2 -18.58 11.52 9.09
CA THR A 2 -17.62 10.81 9.96
C THR A 2 -16.47 11.77 10.26
N PHE A 3 -16.30 12.19 11.51
CA PHE A 3 -15.15 12.99 11.94
C PHE A 3 -13.90 12.11 11.96
N VAL A 4 -12.78 12.62 11.42
CA VAL A 4 -11.49 11.92 11.44
C VAL A 4 -10.77 12.32 12.72
N ASP A 5 -10.88 11.49 13.74
CA ASP A 5 -10.12 11.62 14.97
C ASP A 5 -8.83 10.76 14.95
N LEU A 6 -8.02 10.90 16.00
CA LEU A 6 -6.78 10.15 16.15
C LEU A 6 -7.02 8.63 16.25
N GLY A 7 -8.15 8.20 16.80
CA GLY A 7 -8.49 6.78 16.91
C GLY A 7 -8.72 6.15 15.54
N LEU A 8 -9.45 6.85 14.67
CA LEU A 8 -9.67 6.43 13.29
C LEU A 8 -8.38 6.50 12.47
N ALA A 9 -7.59 7.57 12.61
CA ALA A 9 -6.30 7.69 11.95
C ALA A 9 -5.37 6.53 12.31
N ARG A 10 -5.26 6.18 13.60
CA ARG A 10 -4.50 4.99 14.05
C ARG A 10 -4.95 3.74 13.31
N ARG A 11 -6.26 3.46 13.25
CA ARG A 11 -6.76 2.25 12.57
C ARG A 11 -6.40 2.21 11.08
N LEU A 12 -6.56 3.32 10.36
CA LEU A 12 -6.26 3.39 8.92
C LEU A 12 -4.76 3.26 8.66
N GLU A 13 -3.94 3.96 9.44
CA GLU A 13 -2.50 4.01 9.30
C GLU A 13 -1.82 2.72 9.78
N SER A 14 -2.36 2.06 10.81
CA SER A 14 -1.94 0.71 11.22
C SER A 14 -2.25 -0.31 10.13
N ALA A 15 -3.40 -0.21 9.46
CA ALA A 15 -3.69 -1.07 8.32
C ALA A 15 -2.66 -0.84 7.19
N ASP A 16 -2.34 0.41 6.85
CA ASP A 16 -1.38 0.74 5.79
C ASP A 16 0.06 0.30 6.14
N ALA A 17 0.45 0.42 7.42
CA ALA A 17 1.71 -0.10 7.94
C ALA A 17 1.76 -1.64 7.93
N ALA A 18 0.65 -2.31 8.23
CA ALA A 18 0.56 -3.77 8.17
C ALA A 18 0.65 -4.28 6.74
N TRP A 19 0.02 -3.59 5.79
CA TRP A 19 0.10 -3.94 4.38
C TRP A 19 1.53 -3.83 3.84
N ILE A 20 2.21 -2.71 4.09
CA ILE A 20 3.59 -2.54 3.60
C ILE A 20 4.55 -3.53 4.26
N ALA A 21 4.33 -3.91 5.53
CA ALA A 21 5.07 -4.97 6.19
C ALA A 21 4.85 -6.32 5.49
N SER A 22 3.59 -6.74 5.34
CA SER A 22 3.21 -8.00 4.68
C SER A 22 3.77 -8.11 3.26
N SER A 23 3.66 -7.03 2.47
CA SER A 23 4.22 -6.97 1.13
C SER A 23 5.75 -7.10 1.12
N THR A 24 6.44 -6.43 2.06
CA THR A 24 7.89 -6.50 2.18
C THR A 24 8.37 -7.88 2.64
N GLU A 25 7.68 -8.50 3.60
CA GLU A 25 7.96 -9.87 4.05
C GLU A 25 7.83 -10.86 2.90
N ALA A 26 6.80 -10.71 2.08
CA ALA A 26 6.61 -11.55 0.91
C ALA A 26 7.73 -11.34 -0.15
N MET A 27 8.24 -10.11 -0.29
CA MET A 27 9.41 -9.83 -1.13
C MET A 27 10.69 -10.45 -0.57
N VAL A 28 10.89 -10.39 0.76
CA VAL A 28 12.02 -11.06 1.44
C VAL A 28 11.98 -12.57 1.19
N ALA A 29 10.80 -13.18 1.34
CA ALA A 29 10.63 -14.62 1.14
C ALA A 29 10.87 -15.03 -0.32
N ALA A 30 10.40 -14.24 -1.29
CA ALA A 30 10.49 -14.59 -2.70
C ALA A 30 11.85 -14.29 -3.34
N ALA A 31 12.60 -13.32 -2.81
CA ALA A 31 13.92 -12.96 -3.30
C ALA A 31 14.83 -12.47 -2.15
N PRO A 32 15.37 -13.37 -1.31
CA PRO A 32 16.18 -13.00 -0.15
C PRO A 32 17.38 -12.12 -0.50
N ASP A 33 17.99 -12.36 -1.66
CA ASP A 33 19.17 -11.63 -2.13
C ASP A 33 18.85 -10.23 -2.69
N ALA A 34 17.57 -9.89 -2.88
CA ALA A 34 17.15 -8.56 -3.36
C ALA A 34 17.29 -7.46 -2.28
N GLY A 35 17.59 -7.85 -1.04
CA GLY A 35 17.89 -6.91 0.06
C GLY A 35 16.67 -6.17 0.62
N ALA A 36 15.45 -6.67 0.35
CA ALA A 36 14.23 -6.18 0.98
C ALA A 36 14.36 -6.27 2.52
N ALA A 37 13.81 -5.30 3.24
CA ALA A 37 13.94 -5.25 4.69
C ALA A 37 12.88 -4.37 5.34
N LEU A 38 12.58 -4.69 6.60
CA LEU A 38 11.72 -3.91 7.48
C LEU A 38 12.48 -3.40 8.70
N MET A 39 11.97 -2.31 9.27
CA MET A 39 12.39 -1.80 10.56
C MET A 39 11.20 -1.09 11.23
N PRO A 40 10.83 -1.44 12.47
CA PRO A 40 9.85 -0.67 13.23
C PRO A 40 10.31 0.78 13.44
N PHE A 41 9.38 1.72 13.38
CA PHE A 41 9.67 3.13 13.62
C PHE A 41 8.44 3.89 14.14
N ALA A 42 8.54 4.46 15.34
CA ALA A 42 7.49 5.31 15.92
C ALA A 42 6.08 4.72 15.87
N GLY A 43 5.94 3.41 16.12
CA GLY A 43 4.66 2.67 16.03
C GLY A 43 4.23 2.25 14.62
N GLY A 44 4.96 2.67 13.58
CA GLY A 44 4.77 2.27 12.20
C GLY A 44 5.88 1.37 11.68
N GLN A 45 6.02 1.32 10.34
CA GLN A 45 6.96 0.45 9.64
C GLN A 45 7.76 1.23 8.61
N ALA A 46 9.09 1.10 8.67
CA ALA A 46 10.02 1.54 7.64
C ALA A 46 10.34 0.36 6.72
N ALA A 47 9.85 0.41 5.49
CA ALA A 47 10.07 -0.63 4.49
C ALA A 47 11.12 -0.22 3.45
N PHE A 48 11.93 -1.19 3.04
CA PHE A 48 12.80 -1.08 1.89
C PHE A 48 12.53 -2.26 0.95
N ASN A 49 12.16 -1.93 -0.29
CA ASN A 49 11.81 -2.87 -1.35
C ASN A 49 12.60 -2.55 -2.64
N GLY A 50 13.79 -1.98 -2.50
CA GLY A 50 14.63 -1.49 -3.60
C GLY A 50 14.56 0.03 -3.78
N ARG A 51 15.66 0.64 -4.25
CA ARG A 51 15.86 2.11 -4.24
C ARG A 51 14.81 2.90 -5.03
N HIS A 52 14.24 2.27 -6.06
CA HIS A 52 13.26 2.90 -6.96
C HIS A 52 11.82 2.46 -6.68
N SER A 53 11.61 1.50 -5.77
CA SER A 53 10.28 1.01 -5.44
C SER A 53 9.47 2.09 -4.73
N HIS A 54 8.20 2.21 -5.12
CA HIS A 54 7.23 3.05 -4.41
C HIS A 54 6.98 2.54 -3.00
N LEU A 55 7.21 1.24 -2.74
CA LEU A 55 7.09 0.60 -1.43
C LEU A 55 8.30 0.84 -0.52
N THR A 56 9.32 1.57 -0.98
CA THR A 56 10.44 1.97 -0.13
C THR A 56 10.11 3.28 0.57
N ARG A 57 9.47 3.17 1.73
CA ARG A 57 8.99 4.28 2.56
C ARG A 57 8.59 3.84 3.96
N VAL A 58 8.36 4.83 4.81
CA VAL A 58 7.79 4.71 6.15
C VAL A 58 6.28 4.93 6.09
N ARG A 59 5.50 4.12 6.83
CA ARG A 59 4.05 4.26 7.01
C ARG A 59 3.63 4.07 8.47
N GLY A 60 2.56 4.74 8.88
CA GLY A 60 1.97 4.62 10.22
C GLY A 60 2.78 5.18 11.39
N ALA A 61 3.80 6.00 11.12
CA ALA A 61 4.68 6.54 12.14
C ALA A 61 4.06 7.72 12.92
N GLY A 62 4.34 7.78 14.23
CA GLY A 62 4.10 8.95 15.08
C GLY A 62 2.67 9.07 15.64
N LEU A 63 1.84 8.02 15.54
CA LEU A 63 0.44 8.10 16.00
C LEU A 63 0.25 7.68 17.46
N HIS A 64 1.28 7.13 18.10
CA HIS A 64 1.20 6.55 19.44
C HIS A 64 1.95 7.36 20.51
N GLY A 65 2.30 8.61 20.21
CA GLY A 65 2.93 9.54 21.13
C GLY A 65 4.20 10.17 20.55
N ALA A 66 4.97 10.79 21.44
CA ALA A 66 6.18 11.50 21.06
C ALA A 66 7.22 10.59 20.39
N VAL A 67 7.89 11.11 19.36
CA VAL A 67 8.94 10.41 18.61
C VAL A 67 10.30 10.97 19.00
N ASP A 68 11.23 10.07 19.30
CA ASP A 68 12.60 10.41 19.65
C ASP A 68 13.46 10.69 18.39
N ALA A 69 14.36 11.67 18.50
CA ALA A 69 15.40 11.94 17.52
C ALA A 69 16.32 10.72 17.28
N VAL A 70 16.53 9.87 18.30
CA VAL A 70 17.31 8.63 18.17
C VAL A 70 16.63 7.64 17.23
N GLU A 71 15.32 7.46 17.33
CA GLU A 71 14.56 6.60 16.42
C GLU A 71 14.64 7.10 14.97
N LEU A 72 14.47 8.41 14.76
CA LEU A 72 14.58 8.99 13.42
C LEU A 72 15.99 8.82 12.83
N ALA A 73 17.03 9.00 13.65
CA ALA A 73 18.41 8.77 13.22
C ALA A 73 18.68 7.31 12.85
N ALA A 74 18.02 6.36 13.52
CA ALA A 74 18.12 4.94 13.23
C ALA A 74 17.47 4.60 11.88
N VAL A 75 16.29 5.15 11.58
CA VAL A 75 15.63 5.01 10.27
C VAL A 75 16.44 5.64 9.15
N GLU A 76 16.99 6.84 9.36
CA GLU A 76 17.89 7.46 8.39
C GLU A 76 19.12 6.60 8.10
N LYS A 77 19.70 5.97 9.14
CA LYS A 77 20.80 5.02 8.99
C LYS A 77 20.37 3.77 8.22
N PHE A 78 19.17 3.25 8.47
CA PHE A 78 18.59 2.11 7.76
C PHE A 78 18.50 2.36 6.24
N TYR A 79 17.99 3.51 5.81
CA TYR A 79 17.92 3.86 4.39
C TYR A 79 19.28 4.26 3.81
N ARG A 80 20.12 4.99 4.56
CA ARG A 80 21.46 5.42 4.12
C ARG A 80 22.37 4.23 3.82
N ARG A 81 22.36 3.19 4.65
CA ARG A 81 23.10 1.93 4.39
C ARG A 81 22.71 1.28 3.06
N ARG A 82 21.48 1.52 2.59
CA ARG A 82 20.92 1.00 1.34
C ARG A 82 20.95 2.03 0.20
N ARG A 83 21.70 3.13 0.37
CA ARG A 83 21.85 4.22 -0.61
C ARG A 83 20.50 4.77 -1.10
N CYS A 84 19.53 4.86 -0.19
CA CYS A 84 18.18 5.34 -0.47
C CYS A 84 17.86 6.55 0.41
N ALA A 85 17.05 7.47 -0.11
CA ALA A 85 16.52 8.58 0.67
C ALA A 85 15.32 8.11 1.49
N VAL A 86 15.17 8.64 2.70
CA VAL A 86 13.98 8.37 3.51
C VAL A 86 12.77 9.04 2.86
N ARG A 87 11.68 8.30 2.75
CA ARG A 87 10.35 8.79 2.36
C ARG A 87 9.37 8.37 3.45
N ILE A 88 8.48 9.27 3.83
CA ILE A 88 7.52 9.05 4.92
C ILE A 88 6.15 9.45 4.40
N ASP A 89 5.20 8.51 4.44
CA ASP A 89 3.78 8.84 4.36
C ASP A 89 3.37 9.30 5.76
N LEU A 90 3.18 10.60 5.92
CA LEU A 90 2.97 11.23 7.22
C LEU A 90 1.49 11.57 7.41
N CYS A 91 0.86 10.97 8.42
CA CYS A 91 -0.48 11.34 8.84
C CYS A 91 -0.48 12.76 9.43
N PRO A 92 -1.41 13.66 9.04
CA PRO A 92 -1.52 14.99 9.63
C PRO A 92 -1.80 14.99 11.14
N LEU A 93 -2.32 13.88 11.69
CA LEU A 93 -2.58 13.70 13.12
C LEU A 93 -1.41 13.03 13.88
N ALA A 94 -0.26 12.82 13.23
CA ALA A 94 0.94 12.37 13.92
C ALA A 94 1.38 13.37 15.00
N ASP A 95 2.04 12.88 16.04
CA ASP A 95 2.53 13.67 17.14
C ASP A 95 3.45 14.80 16.64
N ALA A 96 3.26 15.99 17.21
CA ALA A 96 3.97 17.20 16.78
C ALA A 96 5.50 17.08 16.93
N SER A 97 6.00 16.20 17.81
CA SER A 97 7.43 15.90 17.93
C SER A 97 8.02 15.35 16.63
N LEU A 98 7.31 14.45 15.92
CA LEU A 98 7.77 13.93 14.63
C LEU A 98 7.85 15.05 13.60
N VAL A 99 6.81 15.88 13.50
CA VAL A 99 6.77 17.03 12.58
C VAL A 99 7.96 17.96 12.86
N ARG A 100 8.20 18.31 14.13
CA ARG A 100 9.33 19.15 14.55
C ARG A 100 10.68 18.54 14.19
N LEU A 101 10.85 17.23 14.39
CA LEU A 101 12.10 16.54 14.03
C LEU A 101 12.35 16.55 12.53
N LEU A 102 11.31 16.32 11.72
CA LEU A 102 11.41 16.37 10.27
C LEU A 102 11.72 17.79 9.78
N SER A 103 11.03 18.81 10.32
CA SER A 103 11.26 20.22 9.99
C SER A 103 12.63 20.74 10.43
N GLY A 104 13.17 20.25 11.54
CA GLY A 104 14.55 20.56 11.99
C GLY A 104 15.64 19.90 11.14
N ARG A 105 15.24 19.07 10.16
CA ARG A 105 16.11 18.34 9.24
C ARG A 105 15.75 18.68 7.80
N ARG A 106 16.45 18.09 6.83
CA ARG A 106 16.26 18.38 5.40
C ARG A 106 15.04 17.69 4.76
N TYR A 107 14.03 17.34 5.55
CA TYR A 107 12.79 16.78 5.00
C TYR A 107 11.95 17.90 4.38
N ARG A 108 11.26 17.57 3.30
CA ARG A 108 10.35 18.47 2.61
C ARG A 108 9.09 17.72 2.21
N ILE A 109 7.96 18.41 2.25
CA ILE A 109 6.72 17.90 1.68
C ILE A 109 6.91 17.77 0.17
N ARG A 110 6.53 16.62 -0.37
CA ARG A 110 6.63 16.34 -1.82
C ARG A 110 5.27 16.45 -2.51
N TYR A 111 4.24 15.88 -1.90
CA TYR A 111 2.86 15.89 -2.38
C TYR A 111 1.95 15.51 -1.20
N PHE A 112 0.65 15.75 -1.36
CA PHE A 112 -0.41 15.27 -0.47
C PHE A 112 -1.09 14.05 -1.10
N ASN A 113 -1.55 13.13 -0.26
CA ASN A 113 -2.34 11.99 -0.68
C ASN A 113 -3.63 11.96 0.14
N ASP A 114 -4.76 11.79 -0.52
CA ASP A 114 -6.06 11.75 0.11
C ASP A 114 -6.50 10.32 0.37
N ILE A 115 -7.05 10.07 1.55
CA ILE A 115 -7.64 8.78 1.91
C ILE A 115 -9.17 8.95 1.95
N ALA A 116 -9.84 8.34 0.97
CA ALA A 116 -11.28 8.22 0.98
C ALA A 116 -11.70 7.01 1.81
N MET A 117 -12.68 7.19 2.70
CA MET A 117 -13.19 6.10 3.53
C MET A 117 -14.71 6.06 3.51
N ARG A 118 -15.25 4.85 3.66
CA ARG A 118 -16.67 4.63 3.92
C ARG A 118 -16.81 3.54 4.99
N LYS A 119 -17.83 3.67 5.84
CA LYS A 119 -18.24 2.54 6.68
C LYS A 119 -18.91 1.49 5.79
N VAL A 120 -18.47 0.24 5.90
CA VAL A 120 -19.08 -0.88 5.20
C VAL A 120 -20.22 -1.40 6.08
N ASN A 121 -21.42 -0.88 5.84
CA ASN A 121 -22.64 -1.28 6.54
C ASN A 121 -23.70 -1.68 5.50
N GLY A 122 -24.42 -2.77 5.75
CA GLY A 122 -25.50 -3.22 4.87
C GLY A 122 -25.01 -4.03 3.66
N PRO A 123 -25.96 -4.42 2.77
CA PRO A 123 -25.63 -5.24 1.61
C PRO A 123 -24.70 -4.48 0.65
N GLY A 124 -23.83 -5.22 -0.04
CA GLY A 124 -22.97 -4.67 -1.08
C GLY A 124 -23.77 -4.10 -2.25
N VAL A 125 -23.12 -3.24 -3.04
CA VAL A 125 -23.69 -2.80 -4.32
C VAL A 125 -23.55 -3.98 -5.29
N PRO A 126 -24.66 -4.46 -5.90
CA PRO A 126 -24.57 -5.53 -6.88
C PRO A 126 -23.73 -5.05 -8.08
N PRO A 127 -23.02 -5.97 -8.76
CA PRO A 127 -22.33 -5.62 -10.00
C PRO A 127 -23.31 -5.03 -11.03
N GLY A 128 -22.80 -4.23 -11.96
CA GLY A 128 -23.58 -3.77 -13.10
C GLY A 128 -24.07 -4.95 -13.96
N ASN A 129 -25.14 -4.73 -14.72
CA ASN A 129 -25.72 -5.76 -15.58
C ASN A 129 -24.65 -6.40 -16.50
N GLY A 130 -24.60 -7.73 -16.51
CA GLY A 130 -23.64 -8.50 -17.31
C GLY A 130 -22.23 -8.53 -16.75
N ILE A 131 -22.00 -8.02 -15.54
CA ILE A 131 -20.72 -8.11 -14.83
C ILE A 131 -20.79 -9.18 -13.74
N ALA A 132 -19.83 -10.09 -13.73
CA ALA A 132 -19.57 -10.98 -12.61
C ALA A 132 -18.27 -10.57 -11.92
N VAL A 133 -18.22 -10.63 -10.59
CA VAL A 133 -16.99 -10.37 -9.83
C VAL A 133 -16.65 -11.63 -9.04
N THR A 134 -15.43 -12.13 -9.21
CA THR A 134 -14.94 -13.32 -8.51
C THR A 134 -13.62 -13.03 -7.86
N GLU A 135 -13.34 -13.68 -6.74
CA GLU A 135 -11.98 -13.77 -6.22
C GLU A 135 -11.11 -14.54 -7.23
N ALA A 136 -9.90 -14.07 -7.47
CA ALA A 136 -8.95 -14.67 -8.40
C ALA A 136 -8.29 -15.89 -7.74
N THR A 137 -8.28 -17.02 -8.45
CA THR A 137 -7.61 -18.23 -7.96
C THR A 137 -6.10 -18.17 -8.19
N PRO A 138 -5.29 -19.03 -7.52
CA PRO A 138 -3.85 -19.13 -7.77
C PRO A 138 -3.47 -19.29 -9.26
N GLU A 139 -4.27 -20.05 -10.01
CA GLU A 139 -4.09 -20.29 -11.44
C GLU A 139 -4.37 -19.04 -12.29
N GLN A 140 -5.15 -18.10 -11.76
CA GLN A 140 -5.50 -16.83 -12.40
C GLN A 140 -4.54 -15.69 -12.04
N ARG A 141 -3.47 -15.95 -11.28
CA ARG A 141 -2.46 -14.93 -10.90
C ARG A 141 -1.98 -14.10 -12.08
N ASP A 142 -1.48 -14.76 -13.11
CA ASP A 142 -0.86 -14.07 -14.25
C ASP A 142 -1.90 -13.24 -15.03
N LEU A 143 -3.14 -13.73 -15.09
CA LEU A 143 -4.26 -13.00 -15.68
C LEU A 143 -4.61 -11.77 -14.86
N TRP A 144 -4.72 -11.89 -13.54
CA TRP A 144 -5.00 -10.76 -12.65
C TRP A 144 -3.91 -9.69 -12.72
N VAL A 145 -2.63 -10.10 -12.72
CA VAL A 145 -1.49 -9.19 -12.90
C VAL A 145 -1.55 -8.48 -14.26
N ASP A 146 -1.88 -9.20 -15.33
CA ASP A 146 -1.98 -8.63 -16.69
C ASP A 146 -3.10 -7.58 -16.77
N VAL A 147 -4.32 -7.94 -16.38
CA VAL A 147 -5.50 -7.07 -16.44
C VAL A 147 -5.27 -5.80 -15.63
N LEU A 148 -4.73 -5.93 -14.42
CA LEU A 148 -4.46 -4.80 -13.56
C LEU A 148 -3.37 -3.88 -14.14
N SER A 149 -2.28 -4.46 -14.64
CA SER A 149 -1.17 -3.70 -15.21
C SER A 149 -1.60 -2.91 -16.44
N ARG A 150 -2.34 -3.55 -17.35
CA ARG A 150 -2.89 -2.92 -18.56
C ARG A 150 -3.90 -1.83 -18.23
N GLY A 151 -4.80 -2.09 -17.28
CA GLY A 151 -5.79 -1.11 -16.82
C GLY A 151 -5.11 0.13 -16.22
N PHE A 152 -4.09 -0.04 -15.39
CA PHE A 152 -3.34 1.09 -14.81
C PHE A 152 -2.53 1.87 -15.85
N ALA A 153 -1.94 1.18 -16.83
CA ALA A 153 -1.19 1.82 -17.90
C ALA A 153 -2.08 2.47 -18.96
N GLY A 154 -3.36 2.08 -19.05
CA GLY A 154 -4.24 2.45 -20.16
C GLY A 154 -3.75 1.93 -21.52
N SER A 155 -2.99 0.83 -21.52
CA SER A 155 -2.28 0.29 -22.69
C SER A 155 -2.19 -1.24 -22.63
N ASP A 156 -2.23 -1.90 -23.79
CA ASP A 156 -2.02 -3.35 -23.90
C ASP A 156 -0.56 -3.79 -23.69
N SER A 157 0.37 -2.84 -23.72
CA SER A 157 1.78 -3.08 -23.40
C SER A 157 2.20 -2.21 -22.21
N PRO A 158 1.83 -2.59 -20.98
CA PRO A 158 2.16 -1.82 -19.79
C PRO A 158 3.66 -1.91 -19.51
N PRO A 159 4.28 -0.82 -19.04
CA PRO A 159 5.66 -0.86 -18.55
C PRO A 159 5.88 -1.94 -17.46
N PRO A 160 7.04 -2.61 -17.41
CA PRO A 160 7.28 -3.74 -16.49
C PRO A 160 7.06 -3.43 -15.01
N GLU A 161 7.24 -2.17 -14.60
CA GLU A 161 7.04 -1.72 -13.22
C GLU A 161 5.61 -1.91 -12.71
N TYR A 162 4.60 -1.86 -13.58
CA TYR A 162 3.20 -2.08 -13.18
C TYR A 162 2.95 -3.52 -12.73
N ARG A 163 3.61 -4.49 -13.38
CA ARG A 163 3.55 -5.89 -12.94
C ARG A 163 4.15 -6.04 -11.55
N GLY A 164 5.28 -5.38 -11.28
CA GLY A 164 5.92 -5.41 -9.96
C GLY A 164 5.01 -4.91 -8.83
N VAL A 165 4.20 -3.88 -9.09
CA VAL A 165 3.21 -3.38 -8.13
C VAL A 165 2.05 -4.35 -7.94
N ALA A 166 1.54 -4.96 -9.01
CA ALA A 166 0.50 -5.99 -8.89
C ALA A 166 1.00 -7.20 -8.07
N GLU A 167 2.21 -7.68 -8.39
CA GLU A 167 2.86 -8.78 -7.69
C GLU A 167 3.04 -8.52 -6.19
N SER A 168 3.35 -7.28 -5.81
CA SER A 168 3.52 -6.93 -4.39
C SER A 168 2.21 -7.06 -3.60
N HIS A 169 1.05 -6.89 -4.24
CA HIS A 169 -0.25 -7.09 -3.63
C HIS A 169 -0.66 -8.55 -3.67
N TRP A 170 -0.41 -9.25 -4.78
CA TRP A 170 -0.70 -10.68 -4.90
C TRP A 170 -0.02 -11.50 -3.81
N ARG A 171 1.24 -11.18 -3.50
CA ARG A 171 2.06 -11.95 -2.55
C ARG A 171 1.84 -11.54 -1.10
N ALA A 172 1.28 -10.36 -0.83
CA ALA A 172 1.09 -9.88 0.52
C ALA A 172 0.00 -10.71 1.22
N ALA A 173 0.36 -11.40 2.30
CA ALA A 173 -0.60 -12.10 3.15
C ALA A 173 -1.68 -11.11 3.66
N GLY A 174 -2.95 -11.53 3.62
CA GLY A 174 -4.08 -10.67 3.95
C GLY A 174 -4.61 -9.82 2.80
N CYS A 175 -3.99 -9.88 1.61
CA CYS A 175 -4.59 -9.39 0.37
C CYS A 175 -5.46 -10.47 -0.29
N ALA A 176 -6.63 -10.06 -0.77
CA ALA A 176 -7.44 -10.82 -1.71
C ALA A 176 -7.51 -10.08 -3.04
N ALA A 177 -7.40 -10.82 -4.14
CA ALA A 177 -7.39 -10.32 -5.51
C ALA A 177 -8.72 -10.65 -6.19
N PHE A 178 -9.29 -9.71 -6.94
CA PHE A 178 -10.57 -9.87 -7.60
C PHE A 178 -10.46 -9.56 -9.08
N LEU A 179 -11.21 -10.32 -9.89
CA LEU A 179 -11.44 -10.07 -11.31
C LEU A 179 -12.92 -9.74 -11.54
N ALA A 180 -13.16 -8.75 -12.40
CA ALA A 180 -14.48 -8.49 -12.95
C ALA A 180 -14.54 -9.02 -14.39
N TRP A 181 -15.66 -9.64 -14.74
CA TRP A 181 -15.86 -10.36 -15.99
C TRP A 181 -17.09 -9.84 -16.71
N ARG A 182 -17.00 -9.76 -18.04
CA ARG A 182 -18.16 -9.62 -18.94
C ARG A 182 -18.23 -10.88 -19.79
N GLY A 183 -19.16 -11.77 -19.46
CA GLY A 183 -19.13 -13.14 -19.98
C GLY A 183 -17.83 -13.84 -19.55
N GLU A 184 -17.06 -14.34 -20.51
CA GLU A 184 -15.76 -14.99 -20.26
C GLU A 184 -14.58 -14.01 -20.34
N THR A 185 -14.83 -12.73 -20.65
CA THR A 185 -13.75 -11.73 -20.83
C THR A 185 -13.49 -10.99 -19.51
N PRO A 186 -12.26 -11.00 -18.98
CA PRO A 186 -11.89 -10.19 -17.83
C PRO A 186 -11.75 -8.73 -18.24
N VAL A 187 -12.40 -7.82 -17.51
CA VAL A 187 -12.50 -6.40 -17.87
C VAL A 187 -11.91 -5.46 -16.81
N ALA A 188 -11.78 -5.92 -15.57
CA ALA A 188 -11.19 -5.15 -14.48
C ALA A 188 -10.55 -6.06 -13.44
N ALA A 189 -9.62 -5.50 -12.68
CA ALA A 189 -8.97 -6.17 -11.56
C ALA A 189 -8.87 -5.22 -10.37
N ALA A 190 -8.92 -5.78 -9.17
CA ALA A 190 -8.71 -5.04 -7.93
C ALA A 190 -8.07 -5.92 -6.86
N SER A 191 -7.54 -5.28 -5.82
CA SER A 191 -7.16 -5.96 -4.57
C SER A 191 -7.75 -5.26 -3.35
N VAL A 192 -8.00 -6.05 -2.32
CA VAL A 192 -8.35 -5.55 -0.99
C VAL A 192 -7.39 -6.16 0.02
N PHE A 193 -6.91 -5.36 0.97
CA PHE A 193 -6.19 -5.85 2.13
C PHE A 193 -7.03 -5.62 3.38
N ILE A 194 -7.16 -6.65 4.22
CA ILE A 194 -7.96 -6.56 5.44
C ILE A 194 -7.05 -6.67 6.66
N HIS A 195 -7.15 -5.68 7.55
CA HIS A 195 -6.43 -5.65 8.82
C HIS A 195 -7.29 -5.03 9.91
N GLU A 196 -7.52 -5.79 10.99
CA GLU A 196 -8.23 -5.32 12.20
C GLU A 196 -9.55 -4.56 11.92
N GLY A 197 -10.37 -5.12 11.03
CA GLY A 197 -11.66 -4.54 10.66
C GLY A 197 -11.58 -3.30 9.77
N VAL A 198 -10.43 -3.03 9.16
CA VAL A 198 -10.24 -2.07 8.06
C VAL A 198 -10.00 -2.83 6.77
N ALA A 199 -10.82 -2.56 5.75
CA ALA A 199 -10.61 -3.06 4.39
C ALA A 199 -10.05 -1.92 3.53
N MET A 200 -8.78 -2.06 3.13
CA MET A 200 -8.12 -1.11 2.23
C MET A 200 -8.31 -1.59 0.81
N LEU A 201 -9.08 -0.82 0.03
CA LEU A 201 -9.17 -1.02 -1.42
C LEU A 201 -7.92 -0.39 -2.03
N TYR A 202 -6.99 -1.25 -2.41
CA TYR A 202 -5.78 -0.84 -3.10
C TYR A 202 -6.01 -0.87 -4.60
N ILE A 203 -4.90 -0.93 -5.34
CA ILE A 203 -4.83 -0.93 -6.80
C ILE A 203 -6.07 -1.58 -7.45
N SER A 204 -6.81 -0.76 -8.20
CA SER A 204 -7.95 -1.18 -8.99
C SER A 204 -7.89 -0.49 -10.34
N ALA A 205 -8.20 -1.23 -11.38
CA ALA A 205 -8.21 -0.71 -12.74
C ALA A 205 -9.22 -1.43 -13.61
N THR A 206 -9.77 -0.70 -14.57
CA THR A 206 -10.60 -1.22 -15.66
C THR A 206 -9.80 -1.08 -16.95
N LEU A 207 -9.88 -2.08 -17.83
CA LEU A 207 -9.24 -2.00 -19.15
C LEU A 207 -9.86 -0.86 -19.96
N ALA A 208 -9.05 -0.15 -20.75
CA ALA A 208 -9.46 1.07 -21.45
C ALA A 208 -10.66 0.90 -22.42
N ALA A 209 -10.94 -0.32 -22.85
CA ALA A 209 -12.07 -0.65 -23.73
C ALA A 209 -13.43 -0.78 -23.00
N HIS A 210 -13.47 -0.60 -21.67
CA HIS A 210 -14.63 -0.87 -20.81
C HIS A 210 -14.91 0.27 -19.83
#